data_AF-A0A0T7FK28-F1
#
_entry.id   AF-A0A0T7FK28-F1
#
_cell.length_a   1.000
_cell.length_b   1.000
_cell.length_c   1.000
_cell.angle_alpha   90.00
_cell.angle_beta   90.00
_cell.angle_gamma   90.00
#
_symmetry.space_group_name_H-M   'P 1'
#
loop_
_entity.id
_entity.type
_entity.pdbx_description
1 polymer ?
#
loop_
_entity_poly.entity_id
_entity_poly.type
_entity_poly.pdbx_seq_one_letter_code
_entity_poly.pdbx_strand_id
1 'polypeptide(L)'
;MSDDWTFFPHVTFFPHVMTMHDLQAMREAVRLAEGIRPRADPAETELLAWIVFRYYRRGLTDPERLASVAVFLSSSRVMKRQRAHTEAGVVMHLDLRSHT
;
A
#
# COMPACT_ATOMS: atom_id res chain seq x y z
N MET A 1 -5.87 9.88 -51.16
CA MET A 1 -4.57 10.09 -50.48
C MET A 1 -4.93 10.60 -49.10
N SER A 2 -5.24 9.76 -48.10
CA SER A 2 -4.33 8.82 -47.39
C SER A 2 -2.96 9.43 -47.21
N ASP A 3 -2.67 9.92 -46.01
CA ASP A 3 -1.59 9.37 -45.18
C ASP A 3 -1.74 9.79 -43.71
N ASP A 4 -1.75 8.75 -42.89
CA ASP A 4 -1.84 8.68 -41.44
C ASP A 4 -0.42 8.71 -40.88
N TRP A 5 0.04 9.81 -40.27
CA TRP A 5 1.25 9.80 -39.43
C TRP A 5 1.23 10.97 -38.45
N THR A 6 0.78 10.72 -37.22
CA THR A 6 1.45 11.19 -35.99
C THR A 6 0.76 10.59 -34.77
N PHE A 7 1.09 9.31 -34.59
CA PHE A 7 1.26 8.67 -33.30
C PHE A 7 2.04 9.59 -32.34
N PHE A 8 1.35 10.47 -31.64
CA PHE A 8 1.82 10.97 -30.36
C PHE A 8 1.03 10.20 -29.30
N PRO A 9 1.59 9.12 -28.69
CA PRO A 9 1.07 8.67 -27.42
C PRO A 9 1.31 9.83 -26.47
N HIS A 10 0.28 10.64 -26.24
CA HIS A 10 0.31 11.70 -25.26
C HIS A 10 0.64 11.06 -23.92
N VAL A 11 1.92 11.18 -23.59
CA VAL A 11 2.50 10.93 -22.30
C VAL A 11 1.75 11.85 -21.33
N THR A 12 0.69 11.36 -20.71
CA THR A 12 0.10 12.02 -19.55
C THR A 12 1.03 11.81 -18.37
N PHE A 13 1.96 12.76 -18.27
CA PHE A 13 2.93 12.99 -17.22
C PHE A 13 2.23 13.30 -15.87
N PHE A 14 1.54 12.32 -15.29
CA PHE A 14 1.09 12.36 -13.90
C PHE A 14 1.13 10.94 -13.33
N PRO A 15 2.22 10.52 -12.67
CA PRO A 15 2.38 9.11 -12.36
C PRO A 15 1.34 8.59 -11.37
N HIS A 16 0.70 9.44 -10.55
CA HIS A 16 -0.21 9.04 -9.47
C HIS A 16 -1.32 10.09 -9.19
N VAL A 17 -2.02 10.58 -10.20
CA VAL A 17 -3.32 11.23 -9.91
C VAL A 17 -4.31 10.10 -9.61
N MET A 18 -4.47 9.77 -8.33
CA MET A 18 -5.47 8.82 -7.86
C MET A 18 -6.86 9.38 -8.18
N THR A 19 -7.61 8.65 -8.99
CA THR A 19 -9.02 8.96 -9.23
C THR A 19 -9.86 8.57 -8.02
N MET A 20 -11.09 9.09 -7.94
CA MET A 20 -12.03 8.62 -6.92
C MET A 20 -12.36 7.13 -7.06
N HIS A 21 -12.36 6.61 -8.29
CA HIS A 21 -12.53 5.19 -8.55
C HIS A 21 -11.39 4.36 -7.92
N ASP A 22 -10.15 4.83 -8.04
CA ASP A 22 -8.99 4.14 -7.47
C ASP A 22 -9.04 4.14 -5.93
N LEU A 23 -9.46 5.25 -5.34
CA LEU A 23 -9.71 5.36 -3.90
C LEU A 23 -10.79 4.38 -3.43
N GLN A 24 -11.88 4.23 -4.19
CA GLN A 24 -12.94 3.27 -3.89
C GLN A 24 -12.43 1.82 -3.99
N ALA A 25 -11.67 1.49 -5.03
CA ALA A 25 -11.07 0.18 -5.22
C ALA A 25 -10.12 -0.20 -4.06
N MET A 26 -9.26 0.73 -3.63
CA MET A 26 -8.37 0.50 -2.49
C MET A 26 -9.10 0.40 -1.15
N ARG A 27 -10.14 1.21 -0.93
CA ARG A 27 -11.00 1.09 0.27
C ARG A 27 -11.70 -0.26 0.31
N GLU A 28 -12.21 -0.73 -0.83
CA GLU A 28 -12.84 -2.04 -0.92
C GLU A 28 -11.84 -3.17 -0.66
N ALA A 29 -10.63 -3.08 -1.20
CA ALA A 29 -9.57 -4.05 -0.91
C ALA A 29 -9.23 -4.13 0.59
N VAL A 30 -9.18 -3.00 1.30
CA VAL A 30 -8.97 -2.98 2.76
C VAL A 30 -10.15 -3.62 3.48
N ARG A 31 -11.39 -3.27 3.11
CA ARG A 31 -12.61 -3.85 3.69
C ARG A 31 -12.67 -5.36 3.53
N LEU A 32 -12.33 -5.87 2.34
CA LEU A 32 -12.25 -7.31 2.06
C LEU A 32 -11.15 -7.99 2.90
N ALA A 33 -9.98 -7.37 3.02
CA ALA A 33 -8.88 -7.89 3.83
C ALA A 33 -9.23 -7.96 5.33
N GLU A 34 -9.93 -6.95 5.85
CA GLU A 34 -10.45 -6.94 7.21
C GLU A 34 -11.50 -8.01 7.44
N GLY A 35 -12.39 -8.24 6.47
CA GLY A 35 -13.43 -9.29 6.54
C GLY A 35 -12.88 -10.72 6.63
N ILE A 36 -11.62 -10.95 6.21
CA ILE A 36 -10.95 -12.25 6.27
C ILE A 36 -10.36 -12.53 7.67
N ARG A 37 -10.13 -11.50 8.50
CA ARG A 37 -9.45 -11.63 9.80
C ARG A 37 -10.38 -11.27 10.96
N PRO A 38 -10.30 -11.94 12.12
CA PRO A 38 -11.03 -11.52 13.31
C PRO A 38 -10.50 -10.15 13.79
N ARG A 39 -11.42 -9.19 13.97
CA ARG A 39 -11.24 -7.80 14.47
C ARG A 39 -9.79 -7.29 14.46
N ALA A 40 -9.39 -6.70 13.34
CA ALA A 40 -8.12 -6.00 13.20
C ALA A 40 -8.01 -4.84 14.21
N ASP A 41 -6.90 -4.79 14.93
CA ASP A 41 -6.48 -3.60 15.68
C ASP A 41 -6.19 -2.46 14.68
N PRO A 42 -6.48 -1.18 14.98
CA PRO A 42 -6.12 -0.04 14.14
C PRO A 42 -4.73 -0.10 13.47
N ALA A 43 -3.71 -0.59 14.19
CA ALA A 43 -2.37 -0.76 13.63
C ALA A 43 -2.32 -1.81 12.51
N GLU A 44 -3.11 -2.89 12.60
CA GLU A 44 -3.22 -3.87 11.53
C GLU A 44 -3.96 -3.32 10.31
N THR A 45 -5.02 -2.54 10.51
CA THR A 45 -5.73 -1.84 9.43
C THR A 45 -4.79 -0.89 8.67
N GLU A 46 -3.96 -0.13 9.37
CA GLU A 46 -2.96 0.75 8.74
C GLU A 46 -1.95 -0.05 7.89
N LEU A 47 -1.49 -1.20 8.39
CA LEU A 47 -0.60 -2.08 7.63
C LEU A 47 -1.27 -2.62 6.36
N LEU A 48 -2.53 -3.04 6.45
CA LEU A 48 -3.29 -3.50 5.29
C LEU A 48 -3.41 -2.38 4.25
N ALA A 49 -3.78 -1.17 4.67
CA ALA A 49 -3.86 0.00 3.79
C ALA A 49 -2.52 0.31 3.12
N TRP A 50 -1.41 0.23 3.87
CA TRP A 50 -0.06 0.45 3.32
C TRP A 50 0.32 -0.60 2.27
N ILE A 51 0.02 -1.89 2.53
CA ILE A 51 0.29 -2.97 1.57
C ILE A 51 -0.57 -2.77 0.31
N VAL A 52 -1.87 -2.52 0.47
CA VAL A 52 -2.80 -2.26 -0.64
C VAL A 52 -2.29 -1.11 -1.51
N PHE A 53 -1.97 0.03 -0.90
CA PHE A 53 -1.43 1.18 -1.62
C PHE A 53 -0.15 0.80 -2.37
N ARG A 54 0.81 0.15 -1.70
CA ARG A 54 2.09 -0.24 -2.31
C ARG A 54 1.94 -1.10 -3.56
N TYR A 55 1.00 -2.05 -3.57
CA TYR A 55 0.78 -2.92 -4.73
C TYR A 55 -0.11 -2.27 -5.80
N TYR A 56 -1.02 -1.39 -5.40
CA TYR A 56 -1.74 -0.52 -6.33
C TYR A 56 -0.77 0.33 -7.16
N ARG A 57 0.21 0.97 -6.49
CA ARG A 57 1.27 1.74 -7.17
C ARG A 57 2.10 0.93 -8.17
N ARG A 58 2.11 -0.40 -8.05
CA ARG A 58 2.82 -1.34 -8.93
C ARG A 58 1.95 -1.87 -10.07
N GLY A 59 0.70 -1.39 -10.18
CA GLY A 59 -0.23 -1.75 -11.25
C GLY A 59 -1.24 -2.84 -10.88
N LEU A 60 -1.28 -3.31 -9.62
CA LEU A 60 -2.32 -4.23 -9.18
C LEU A 60 -3.58 -3.45 -8.81
N THR A 61 -4.58 -3.42 -9.69
CA THR A 61 -5.79 -2.59 -9.52
C THR A 61 -7.02 -3.39 -9.08
N ASP A 62 -6.99 -4.72 -9.19
CA ASP A 62 -8.08 -5.60 -8.79
C ASP A 62 -8.23 -5.66 -7.25
N PRO A 63 -9.39 -5.27 -6.69
CA PRO A 63 -9.58 -5.21 -5.23
C PRO A 63 -9.44 -6.55 -4.51
N GLU A 64 -9.92 -7.66 -5.11
CA GLU A 64 -9.87 -8.99 -4.50
C GLU A 64 -8.43 -9.51 -4.41
N ARG A 65 -7.64 -9.32 -5.47
CA ARG A 65 -6.22 -9.65 -5.48
C ARG A 65 -5.44 -8.76 -4.51
N LEU A 66 -5.73 -7.46 -4.45
CA LEU A 66 -5.12 -6.55 -3.48
C LEU A 66 -5.37 -7.02 -2.04
N ALA A 67 -6.62 -7.38 -1.72
CA ALA A 67 -6.99 -7.90 -0.41
C ALA A 67 -6.23 -9.20 -0.08
N SER A 68 -6.19 -10.13 -1.02
CA SER A 68 -5.48 -11.41 -0.86
C SER A 68 -3.98 -11.21 -0.59
N VAL A 69 -3.33 -10.32 -1.33
CA VAL A 69 -1.92 -9.97 -1.12
C VAL A 69 -1.71 -9.29 0.23
N ALA A 70 -2.61 -8.38 0.62
CA ALA A 70 -2.52 -7.69 1.91
C ALA A 70 -2.65 -8.65 3.10
N VAL A 71 -3.60 -9.59 3.05
CA VAL A 71 -3.76 -10.64 4.08
C VAL A 71 -2.54 -11.57 4.12
N PHE A 72 -2.06 -12.01 2.95
CA PHE A 72 -0.90 -12.89 2.87
C PHE A 72 0.36 -12.24 3.44
N LEU A 73 0.64 -10.99 3.08
CA LEU A 73 1.86 -10.30 3.51
C LEU A 73 1.80 -9.83 4.97
N SER A 74 0.64 -9.40 5.45
CA SER A 74 0.46 -9.02 6.87
C SER A 74 0.57 -10.21 7.82
N SER A 75 0.18 -11.40 7.37
CA SER A 75 0.30 -12.64 8.15
C SER A 75 1.71 -13.26 8.11
N SER A 76 2.55 -12.87 7.14
CA SER A 76 3.92 -13.38 7.01
C SER A 76 4.87 -12.86 8.09
N ARG A 77 5.69 -13.77 8.65
CA ARG A 77 6.72 -13.46 9.68
C ARG A 77 7.76 -12.43 9.21
N VAL A 78 7.97 -12.30 7.89
CA VAL A 78 8.93 -11.34 7.31
C VAL A 78 8.49 -9.88 7.55
N MET A 79 7.19 -9.61 7.55
CA MET A 79 6.67 -8.26 7.81
C MET A 79 6.69 -7.92 9.31
N LYS A 80 6.42 -8.91 10.18
CA LYS A 80 6.54 -8.76 11.64
C LYS A 80 7.96 -8.37 12.07
N ARG A 81 9.00 -8.85 11.35
CA ARG A 81 10.40 -8.48 11.61
C ARG A 81 10.73 -7.04 11.21
N GLN A 82 10.08 -6.47 10.18
CA GLN A 82 10.29 -5.06 9.80
C GLN A 82 9.72 -4.08 10.83
N ARG A 83 8.59 -4.40 11.48
CA ARG A 83 8.05 -3.59 12.59
C ARG A 83 9.00 -3.50 13.78
N ALA A 84 9.58 -4.64 14.19
CA ALA A 84 10.54 -4.68 15.30
C ALA A 84 11.78 -3.79 15.05
N HIS A 85 12.23 -3.66 13.80
CA HIS A 85 13.35 -2.77 13.46
C HIS A 85 12.97 -1.28 13.48
N THR A 86 11.76 -0.93 13.05
CA THR A 86 11.29 0.46 13.08
C THR A 86 11.05 0.95 14.52
N GLU A 87 10.49 0.10 15.38
CA GLU A 87 10.26 0.43 16.80
C GLU A 87 11.58 0.52 17.60
N ALA A 88 12.56 -0.36 17.32
CA ALA A 88 13.87 -0.30 17.96
C ALA A 88 14.71 0.93 17.54
N GLY A 89 14.51 1.44 16.31
CA GLY A 89 15.19 2.65 15.83
C GLY A 89 14.70 3.95 16.47
N VAL A 90 13.42 3.99 16.88
CA VAL A 90 12.85 5.16 17.57
C VAL A 90 13.30 5.24 19.03
N VAL A 91 13.44 4.09 19.71
CA VAL A 91 13.92 4.05 21.10
C VAL A 91 15.40 4.45 21.21
N MET A 92 16.25 3.99 20.29
CA MET A 92 17.68 4.34 20.28
C MET A 92 17.94 5.84 20.01
N HIS A 93 17.08 6.51 19.25
CA HIS A 93 17.27 7.93 18.93
C HIS A 93 16.77 8.87 20.06
N LEU A 94 15.93 8.39 20.99
CA LEU A 94 15.48 9.21 22.12
C LEU A 94 16.47 9.20 23.29
N ASP A 95 17.26 8.14 23.45
CA ASP A 95 18.22 8.00 24.57
C ASP A 95 19.51 8.83 24.40
N LEU A 96 19.81 9.31 23.18
CA LEU A 96 21.05 10.04 22.91
C LEU A 96 20.96 11.57 23.12
N ARG A 97 19.82 12.09 23.60
CA ARG A 97 19.61 13.54 23.82
C ARG A 97 19.55 13.97 25.29
N SER A 98 19.80 13.08 26.24
CA SER A 98 19.72 13.40 27.68
C SER A 98 21.06 13.67 28.37
N HIS A 99 22.17 13.74 27.62
CA HIS A 99 23.49 14.05 28.19
C HIS A 99 24.27 15.03 27.32
N THR A 100 23.90 16.31 27.37
CA THR A 100 24.85 17.44 27.29
C THR A 100 24.29 18.61 28.09
#